data_AF-A0A2W1NL62-F1
#
_entry.id   AF-A0A2W1NL62-F1
#
_cell.length_a   1.000
_cell.length_b   1.000
_cell.length_c   1.000
_cell.angle_alpha   90.00
_cell.angle_beta   90.00
_cell.angle_gamma   90.00
#
_symmetry.space_group_name_H-M   'P 1'
#
loop_
_entity.id
_entity.type
_entity.pdbx_description
1 polymer ?
#
loop_
_entity_poly.entity_id
_entity_poly.type
_entity_poly.pdbx_seq_one_letter_code
_entity_poly.pdbx_strand_id
1 'polypeptide(L)'
;MLTQVLFGQTLEKNAFKLAVCQQDAPTVLQEKAKALAPYYNAATFAYYRLLLKNLPLNSLLITNAENDTYPIQILQVLEKNRTDINVISLKLMDEEAYRNFVNNSLQLKLKKGEARSNLLYVLKKYPAAVISTTVKQSYWRDYYLNGLTVAAQNKSTNQKLMAFYQAYLDANVIGMSLTNSDKLLYKNMLPPLITLYKTNRNLTTLKKDILKLAKKLLVEKEVKEILEND
;
A
#
# COMPACT_ATOMS: atom_id res chain seq x y z
N MET A 1 -9.34 28.37 -7.33
CA MET A 1 -9.01 27.65 -6.08
C MET A 1 -8.52 26.22 -6.36
N LEU A 2 -9.26 25.37 -7.09
CA LEU A 2 -8.85 23.97 -7.38
C LEU A 2 -7.48 23.85 -8.10
N THR A 3 -7.22 24.72 -9.09
CA THR A 3 -5.96 24.72 -9.87
C THR A 3 -4.74 25.09 -9.03
N GLN A 4 -4.90 26.00 -8.05
CA GLN A 4 -3.80 26.40 -7.16
C GLN A 4 -3.44 25.28 -6.18
N VAL A 5 -4.44 24.55 -5.68
CA VAL A 5 -4.22 23.38 -4.79
C VAL A 5 -3.50 22.24 -5.52
N LEU A 6 -3.91 21.94 -6.75
CA LEU A 6 -3.25 20.91 -7.57
C LEU A 6 -1.81 21.28 -7.95
N PHE A 7 -1.57 22.56 -8.23
CA PHE A 7 -0.22 23.05 -8.52
C PHE A 7 0.69 22.96 -7.28
N GLY A 8 0.21 23.41 -6.12
CA GLY A 8 0.96 23.29 -4.85
C GLY A 8 1.29 21.84 -4.51
N GLN A 9 0.34 20.92 -4.65
CA GLN A 9 0.58 19.50 -4.39
C GLN A 9 1.67 18.92 -5.30
N THR A 10 1.67 19.30 -6.58
CA THR A 10 2.65 18.78 -7.56
C THR A 10 4.07 19.26 -7.23
N LEU A 11 4.21 20.53 -6.81
CA LEU A 11 5.49 21.07 -6.37
C LEU A 11 6.02 20.34 -5.14
N GLU A 12 5.19 20.16 -4.10
CA GLU A 12 5.61 19.48 -2.87
C GLU A 12 5.96 18.01 -3.10
N LYS A 13 5.23 17.32 -3.99
CA LYS A 13 5.55 15.95 -4.42
C LYS A 13 6.92 15.87 -5.07
N ASN A 14 7.23 16.78 -5.98
CA ASN A 14 8.52 16.82 -6.67
C ASN A 14 9.66 17.15 -5.69
N ALA A 15 9.46 18.12 -4.80
CA ALA A 15 10.44 18.48 -3.77
C ALA A 15 10.74 17.32 -2.83
N PHE A 16 9.71 16.63 -2.33
CA PHE A 16 9.87 15.46 -1.47
C PHE A 16 10.59 14.30 -2.17
N LYS A 17 10.17 13.98 -3.41
CA LYS A 17 10.83 12.95 -4.23
C LYS A 17 12.31 13.24 -4.45
N LEU A 18 12.65 14.49 -4.77
CA LEU A 18 14.03 14.90 -5.01
C LEU A 18 14.88 14.68 -3.75
N ALA A 19 14.38 15.12 -2.59
CA ALA A 19 15.06 14.93 -1.30
C ALA A 19 15.29 13.44 -0.97
N VAL A 20 14.31 12.57 -1.28
CA VAL A 20 14.48 11.12 -1.16
C VAL A 20 15.57 10.59 -2.09
N CYS A 21 15.55 10.98 -3.37
CA CYS A 21 16.50 10.48 -4.37
C CYS A 21 17.94 10.95 -4.11
N GLN A 22 18.10 12.17 -3.58
CA GLN A 22 19.37 12.77 -3.22
C GLN A 22 19.92 12.29 -1.87
N GLN A 23 19.11 11.52 -1.11
CA GLN A 23 19.44 11.10 0.24
C GLN A 23 19.79 12.30 1.13
N ASP A 24 18.98 13.37 1.01
CA ASP A 24 19.18 14.60 1.75
C ASP A 24 19.23 14.36 3.26
N ALA A 25 19.87 15.30 3.97
CA ALA A 25 19.95 15.25 5.43
C ALA A 25 18.54 15.07 6.07
N PRO A 26 18.43 14.32 7.18
CA PRO A 26 17.14 14.02 7.81
C PRO A 26 16.26 15.24 8.09
N THR A 27 16.86 16.40 8.39
CA THR A 27 16.14 17.66 8.63
C THR A 27 15.45 18.19 7.37
N VAL A 28 16.13 18.15 6.23
CA VAL A 28 15.57 18.56 4.93
C VAL A 28 14.45 17.62 4.53
N LEU A 29 14.66 16.31 4.67
CA LEU A 29 13.64 15.32 4.35
C LEU A 29 12.38 15.48 5.22
N GLN A 30 12.55 15.78 6.51
CA GLN A 30 11.44 16.09 7.41
C GLN A 30 10.69 17.36 7.03
N GLU A 31 11.38 18.41 6.61
CA GLU A 31 10.75 19.65 6.13
C GLU A 31 9.86 19.37 4.91
N LYS A 32 10.39 18.65 3.91
CA LYS A 32 9.61 18.31 2.71
C LYS A 32 8.45 17.36 3.01
N ALA A 33 8.64 16.40 3.93
CA ALA A 33 7.54 15.54 4.38
C ALA A 33 6.43 16.34 5.07
N LYS A 34 6.78 17.33 5.92
CA LYS A 34 5.80 18.21 6.59
C LYS A 34 5.02 19.06 5.60
N ALA A 35 5.69 19.57 4.56
CA ALA A 35 5.02 20.35 3.52
C ALA A 35 4.05 19.52 2.66
N LEU A 36 4.38 18.25 2.41
CA LEU A 36 3.56 17.33 1.63
C LEU A 36 2.43 16.65 2.43
N ALA A 37 2.60 16.45 3.74
CA ALA A 37 1.63 15.74 4.58
C ALA A 37 0.18 16.28 4.53
N PRO A 38 -0.08 17.61 4.49
CA PRO A 38 -1.44 18.16 4.45
C PRO A 38 -2.28 17.73 3.23
N TYR A 39 -1.66 17.21 2.17
CA TYR A 39 -2.36 16.70 0.99
C TYR A 39 -2.91 15.28 1.16
N TYR A 40 -2.67 14.65 2.31
CA TYR A 40 -3.19 13.34 2.68
C TYR A 40 -4.01 13.45 3.97
N ASN A 41 -5.18 12.80 3.98
CA ASN A 41 -6.06 12.83 5.14
C ASN A 41 -5.71 11.74 6.16
N ALA A 42 -6.33 11.81 7.34
CA ALA A 42 -6.09 10.85 8.41
C ALA A 42 -6.44 9.41 8.02
N ALA A 43 -7.48 9.18 7.21
CA ALA A 43 -7.88 7.85 6.75
C ALA A 43 -6.83 7.22 5.82
N THR A 44 -6.24 8.03 4.93
CA THR A 44 -5.12 7.60 4.08
C THR A 44 -3.93 7.15 4.92
N PHE A 45 -3.53 7.94 5.91
CA PHE A 45 -2.45 7.54 6.83
C PHE A 45 -2.81 6.30 7.65
N ALA A 46 -4.06 6.18 8.13
CA ALA A 46 -4.51 5.00 8.85
C ALA A 46 -4.43 3.72 8.01
N TYR A 47 -4.84 3.79 6.74
CA TYR A 47 -4.68 2.70 5.78
C TYR A 47 -3.22 2.25 5.66
N TYR A 48 -2.29 3.20 5.47
CA TYR A 48 -0.89 2.86 5.28
C TYR A 48 -0.19 2.41 6.56
N ARG A 49 -0.59 2.90 7.75
CA ARG A 49 -0.15 2.32 9.02
C ARG A 49 -0.59 0.85 9.15
N LEU A 50 -1.83 0.54 8.76
CA LEU A 50 -2.33 -0.84 8.76
C LEU A 50 -1.57 -1.73 7.77
N LEU A 51 -1.25 -1.21 6.58
CA LEU A 51 -0.42 -1.90 5.60
C LEU A 51 0.96 -2.24 6.21
N LEU A 52 1.65 -1.25 6.77
CA LEU A 52 3.00 -1.42 7.33
C LEU A 52 3.02 -2.32 8.57
N LYS A 53 2.02 -2.24 9.45
CA LYS A 53 1.93 -3.05 10.68
C LYS A 53 1.98 -4.56 10.40
N ASN A 54 1.41 -5.01 9.28
CA ASN A 54 1.29 -6.43 8.95
C ASN A 54 2.48 -6.98 8.13
N LEU A 55 3.51 -6.18 7.89
CA LEU A 55 4.67 -6.62 7.11
C LEU A 55 5.75 -7.26 7.99
N PRO A 56 6.45 -8.31 7.50
CA PRO A 56 7.64 -8.83 8.15
C PRO A 56 8.71 -7.74 8.38
N LEU A 57 9.59 -7.96 9.35
CA LEU A 57 10.74 -7.07 9.58
C LEU A 57 11.65 -7.02 8.35
N ASN A 58 12.23 -5.85 8.08
CA ASN A 58 13.16 -5.60 6.97
C ASN A 58 12.59 -5.92 5.57
N SER A 59 11.26 -5.84 5.42
CA SER A 59 10.60 -6.13 4.15
C SER A 59 10.98 -5.13 3.05
N LEU A 60 10.99 -5.59 1.80
CA LEU A 60 10.93 -4.73 0.62
C LEU A 60 9.48 -4.67 0.13
N LEU A 61 8.84 -3.51 0.29
CA LEU A 61 7.49 -3.22 -0.15
C LEU A 61 7.50 -2.56 -1.53
N ILE A 62 6.74 -3.14 -2.46
CA ILE A 62 6.56 -2.62 -3.81
C ILE A 62 5.17 -1.99 -3.92
N THR A 63 5.12 -0.70 -4.23
CA THR A 63 3.89 0.10 -4.37
C THR A 63 3.62 0.47 -5.83
N ASN A 64 2.43 1.01 -6.12
CA ASN A 64 2.07 1.39 -7.50
C ASN A 64 2.71 2.72 -7.91
N ALA A 65 2.36 3.80 -7.21
CA ALA A 65 2.71 5.17 -7.60
C ALA A 65 2.86 6.10 -6.39
N GLU A 66 3.05 7.40 -6.65
CA GLU A 66 3.21 8.46 -5.65
C GLU A 66 2.12 8.48 -4.57
N ASN A 67 0.86 8.31 -4.95
CA ASN A 67 -0.27 8.35 -4.03
C ASN A 67 -0.28 7.20 -3.02
N ASP A 68 0.54 6.17 -3.26
CA ASP A 68 0.76 5.07 -2.32
C ASP A 68 2.10 5.20 -1.60
N THR A 69 3.11 5.67 -2.32
CA THR A 69 4.50 5.68 -1.86
C THR A 69 4.76 6.80 -0.87
N TYR A 70 4.30 8.02 -1.17
CA TYR A 70 4.61 9.18 -0.34
C TYR A 70 3.93 9.13 1.03
N PRO A 71 2.64 8.73 1.18
CA PRO A 71 2.06 8.57 2.51
C PRO A 71 2.86 7.61 3.40
N ILE A 72 3.34 6.50 2.83
CA ILE A 72 4.19 5.54 3.55
C ILE A 72 5.50 6.20 3.98
N GLN A 73 6.20 6.86 3.05
CA GLN A 73 7.48 7.51 3.37
C GLN A 73 7.33 8.67 4.35
N ILE A 74 6.23 9.43 4.27
CA ILE A 74 5.90 10.48 5.26
C ILE A 74 5.74 9.87 6.65
N LEU A 75 5.01 8.76 6.79
CA LEU A 75 4.88 8.03 8.06
C LEU A 75 6.25 7.57 8.60
N GLN A 76 7.11 7.04 7.73
CA GLN A 76 8.46 6.62 8.10
C GLN A 76 9.33 7.80 8.58
N VAL A 77 9.25 8.94 7.90
CA VAL A 77 10.08 10.13 8.19
C VAL A 77 9.61 10.85 9.45
N LEU A 78 8.30 11.12 9.55
CA LEU A 78 7.71 11.96 10.60
C LEU A 78 7.34 11.18 11.87
N GLU A 79 6.84 9.95 11.74
CA GLU A 79 6.36 9.15 12.87
C GLU A 79 7.30 8.01 13.25
N LYS A 80 8.40 7.82 12.50
CA LYS A 80 9.30 6.66 12.66
C LYS A 80 8.57 5.32 12.54
N ASN A 81 7.47 5.30 11.78
CA ASN A 81 6.65 4.11 11.62
C ASN A 81 7.34 3.13 10.68
N ARG A 82 7.78 1.97 11.18
CA ARG A 82 8.37 0.87 10.38
C ARG A 82 9.47 1.36 9.42
N THR A 83 10.45 2.08 9.97
CA THR A 83 11.63 2.55 9.21
C THR A 83 12.54 1.41 8.75
N ASP A 84 12.31 0.18 9.22
CA ASP A 84 12.97 -1.03 8.74
C ASP A 84 12.50 -1.47 7.34
N ILE A 85 11.34 -1.01 6.88
CA ILE A 85 10.77 -1.40 5.59
C ILE A 85 11.33 -0.53 4.47
N ASN A 86 11.93 -1.16 3.47
CA ASN A 86 12.32 -0.49 2.23
C ASN A 86 11.11 -0.36 1.29
N VAL A 87 10.90 0.81 0.70
CA VAL A 87 9.71 1.08 -0.13
C VAL A 87 10.15 1.52 -1.51
N ILE A 88 9.67 0.82 -2.55
CA ILE A 88 9.90 1.19 -3.94
C ILE A 88 8.59 1.29 -4.71
N SER A 89 8.53 2.23 -5.66
CA SER A 89 7.34 2.47 -6.48
C SER A 89 7.56 2.06 -7.93
N LEU A 90 6.64 1.27 -8.49
CA LEU A 90 6.74 0.83 -9.88
C LEU A 90 6.65 1.99 -10.88
N LYS A 91 5.71 2.91 -10.68
CA LYS A 91 5.52 4.04 -11.61
C LYS A 91 6.67 5.05 -11.54
N LEU A 92 7.23 5.30 -10.35
CA LEU A 92 8.37 6.22 -10.22
C LEU A 92 9.65 5.69 -10.88
N MET A 93 9.75 4.37 -11.16
CA MET A 93 10.89 3.83 -11.91
C MET A 93 10.98 4.35 -13.35
N ASP A 94 9.93 4.97 -13.90
CA ASP A 94 10.00 5.64 -15.20
C ASP A 94 10.85 6.92 -15.14
N GLU A 95 10.97 7.52 -13.96
CA GLU A 95 11.80 8.69 -13.71
C GLU A 95 13.25 8.29 -13.47
N GLU A 96 14.17 8.96 -14.16
CA GLU A 96 15.59 8.60 -14.15
C GLU A 96 16.24 8.74 -12.77
N ALA A 97 16.06 9.88 -12.11
CA ALA A 97 16.63 10.12 -10.78
C ALA A 97 16.19 9.06 -9.77
N TYR A 98 14.88 8.76 -9.73
CA TYR A 98 14.34 7.74 -8.82
C TYR A 98 14.83 6.34 -9.16
N ARG A 99 14.82 5.97 -10.44
CA ARG A 99 15.33 4.66 -10.89
C ARG A 99 16.81 4.48 -10.56
N ASN A 100 17.63 5.51 -10.73
CA ASN A 100 19.05 5.49 -10.38
C ASN A 100 19.25 5.35 -8.87
N PHE A 101 18.47 6.09 -8.07
CA PHE A 101 18.46 5.94 -6.61
C PHE A 101 18.13 4.49 -6.17
N VAL A 102 17.09 3.88 -6.74
CA VAL A 102 16.71 2.49 -6.43
C VAL A 102 17.78 1.49 -6.89
N ASN A 103 18.30 1.66 -8.11
CA ASN A 103 19.36 0.81 -8.65
C ASN A 103 20.61 0.83 -7.77
N ASN A 104 21.01 2.01 -7.28
CA ASN A 104 22.17 2.16 -6.42
C ASN A 104 21.90 1.59 -5.02
N SER A 105 20.77 1.95 -4.41
CA SER A 105 20.45 1.56 -3.03
C SER A 105 20.20 0.07 -2.86
N LEU A 106 19.65 -0.60 -3.88
CA LEU A 106 19.33 -2.04 -3.86
C LEU A 106 20.20 -2.86 -4.82
N GLN A 107 21.25 -2.26 -5.40
CA GLN A 107 22.13 -2.90 -6.38
C GLN A 107 21.33 -3.56 -7.54
N LEU A 108 20.27 -2.91 -8.01
CA LEU A 108 19.39 -3.40 -9.08
C LEU A 108 19.83 -2.86 -10.45
N LYS A 109 19.24 -3.40 -11.52
CA LYS A 109 19.45 -2.96 -12.91
C LYS A 109 18.10 -2.74 -13.61
N LEU A 110 17.25 -1.94 -12.98
CA LEU A 110 15.92 -1.60 -13.46
C LEU A 110 16.00 -0.70 -14.69
N LYS A 111 15.02 -0.83 -15.59
CA LYS A 111 14.93 -0.10 -16.88
C LYS A 111 13.70 0.80 -16.90
N LYS A 112 13.73 1.87 -17.70
CA LYS A 112 12.58 2.78 -17.92
C LYS A 112 11.46 2.04 -18.70
N GLY A 113 10.19 2.29 -18.39
CA GLY A 113 9.03 1.82 -19.15
C GLY A 113 8.68 0.34 -18.96
N GLU A 114 9.47 -0.39 -18.17
CA GLU A 114 9.45 -1.85 -18.08
C GLU A 114 8.86 -2.32 -16.74
N ALA A 115 7.75 -1.73 -16.28
CA ALA A 115 7.24 -1.94 -14.92
C ALA A 115 7.04 -3.42 -14.53
N ARG A 116 6.50 -4.25 -15.44
CA ARG A 116 6.33 -5.69 -15.21
C ARG A 116 7.68 -6.42 -15.16
N SER A 117 8.57 -6.14 -16.09
CA SER A 117 9.90 -6.75 -16.16
C SER A 117 10.75 -6.37 -14.94
N ASN A 118 10.69 -5.10 -14.52
CA ASN A 118 11.31 -4.58 -13.31
C ASN A 118 10.76 -5.27 -12.06
N LEU A 119 9.45 -5.39 -11.94
CA LEU A 119 8.81 -6.11 -10.84
C LEU A 119 9.33 -7.55 -10.74
N LEU A 120 9.30 -8.29 -11.85
CA LEU A 120 9.80 -9.67 -11.87
C LEU A 120 11.29 -9.75 -11.53
N TYR A 121 12.09 -8.78 -11.98
CA TYR A 121 13.51 -8.70 -11.64
C TYR A 121 13.74 -8.46 -10.14
N VAL A 122 12.97 -7.55 -9.54
CA VAL A 122 13.00 -7.31 -8.09
C VAL A 122 12.62 -8.57 -7.33
N LEU A 123 11.53 -9.24 -7.69
CA LEU A 123 11.06 -10.44 -7.00
C LEU A 123 12.03 -11.62 -7.14
N LYS A 124 12.72 -11.73 -8.28
CA LYS A 124 13.79 -12.71 -8.48
C LYS A 124 14.98 -12.45 -7.54
N LYS A 125 15.39 -11.17 -7.39
CA LYS A 125 16.53 -10.80 -6.53
C LYS A 125 16.17 -10.78 -5.03
N TYR A 126 14.93 -10.45 -4.71
CA TYR A 126 14.38 -10.34 -3.36
C TYR A 126 13.11 -11.20 -3.24
N PRO A 127 13.22 -12.53 -3.08
CA PRO A 127 12.05 -13.42 -3.04
C PRO A 127 11.09 -13.18 -1.86
N ALA A 128 11.56 -12.49 -0.82
CA ALA A 128 10.76 -12.08 0.34
C ALA A 128 10.07 -10.73 0.16
N ALA A 129 10.31 -10.03 -0.97
CA ALA A 129 9.61 -8.78 -1.26
C ALA A 129 8.10 -9.02 -1.41
N VAL A 130 7.34 -8.01 -1.05
CA VAL A 130 5.88 -8.03 -1.04
C VAL A 130 5.34 -6.91 -1.91
N ILE A 131 4.18 -7.13 -2.52
CA ILE A 131 3.57 -6.18 -3.44
C ILE A 131 2.29 -5.66 -2.78
N SER A 132 2.12 -4.34 -2.71
CA SER A 132 0.88 -3.72 -2.25
C SER A 132 -0.29 -4.14 -3.14
N THR A 133 -1.46 -4.39 -2.53
CA THR A 133 -2.70 -4.66 -3.27
C THR A 133 -3.18 -3.48 -4.13
N THR A 134 -2.61 -2.28 -3.93
CA THR A 134 -2.83 -1.12 -4.80
C THR A 134 -2.15 -1.23 -6.17
N VAL A 135 -1.20 -2.16 -6.34
CA VAL A 135 -0.61 -2.50 -7.64
C VAL A 135 -1.65 -3.27 -8.47
N LYS A 136 -1.68 -3.04 -9.78
CA LYS A 136 -2.63 -3.71 -10.70
C LYS A 136 -2.55 -5.24 -10.57
N GLN A 137 -3.69 -5.88 -10.33
CA GLN A 137 -3.78 -7.33 -10.09
C GLN A 137 -3.15 -8.21 -11.19
N SER A 138 -3.15 -7.77 -12.45
CA SER A 138 -2.49 -8.50 -13.55
C SER A 138 -1.00 -8.73 -13.33
N TYR A 139 -0.37 -7.99 -12.39
CA TYR A 139 1.06 -8.14 -12.08
C TYR A 139 1.34 -9.21 -11.02
N TRP A 140 0.32 -9.61 -10.26
CA TRP A 140 0.49 -10.51 -9.12
C TRP A 140 -0.60 -11.58 -9.00
N ARG A 141 -1.33 -11.86 -10.07
CA ARG A 141 -2.41 -12.87 -10.09
C ARG A 141 -2.00 -14.23 -9.51
N ASP A 142 -0.74 -14.63 -9.69
CA ASP A 142 -0.22 -15.92 -9.27
C ASP A 142 0.42 -15.91 -7.85
N TYR A 143 0.11 -14.88 -7.05
CA TYR A 143 0.71 -14.62 -5.74
C TYR A 143 -0.32 -14.79 -4.62
N TYR A 144 0.16 -15.03 -3.41
CA TYR A 144 -0.67 -15.29 -2.24
C TYR A 144 -1.01 -14.00 -1.50
N LEU A 145 -2.29 -13.78 -1.26
CA LEU A 145 -2.82 -12.61 -0.59
C LEU A 145 -2.65 -12.70 0.93
N ASN A 146 -1.92 -11.74 1.51
CA ASN A 146 -1.49 -11.70 2.91
C ASN A 146 -1.98 -10.41 3.60
N GLY A 147 -3.26 -10.07 3.46
CA GLY A 147 -3.81 -8.78 3.89
C GLY A 147 -3.74 -7.74 2.78
N LEU A 148 -3.15 -6.57 3.05
CA LEU A 148 -2.98 -5.49 2.06
C LEU A 148 -1.74 -5.66 1.17
N THR A 149 -1.14 -6.85 1.18
CA THR A 149 -0.05 -7.20 0.29
C THR A 149 -0.21 -8.60 -0.26
N VAL A 150 0.52 -8.89 -1.32
CA VAL A 150 0.68 -10.22 -1.90
C VAL A 150 2.15 -10.62 -1.91
N ALA A 151 2.42 -11.91 -1.78
CA ALA A 151 3.78 -12.46 -1.77
C ALA A 151 3.87 -13.72 -2.62
N ALA A 152 5.04 -14.00 -3.18
CA ALA A 152 5.28 -15.19 -4.01
C ALA A 152 5.14 -16.49 -3.21
N GLN A 153 5.32 -16.42 -1.88
CA GLN A 153 5.32 -17.57 -0.99
C GLN A 153 4.06 -17.61 -0.12
N ASN A 154 3.43 -18.79 -0.04
CA ASN A 154 2.17 -19.05 0.69
C ASN A 154 2.34 -19.34 2.18
N LYS A 155 3.54 -19.16 2.75
CA LYS A 155 3.77 -19.59 4.14
C LYS A 155 2.83 -18.82 5.07
N SER A 156 1.95 -19.56 5.74
CA SER A 156 1.01 -19.09 6.76
C SER A 156 -0.01 -18.04 6.30
N THR A 157 -0.52 -18.14 5.07
CA THR A 157 -1.50 -17.18 4.53
C THR A 157 -2.73 -17.00 5.42
N ASN A 158 -3.36 -18.08 5.91
CA ASN A 158 -4.51 -17.97 6.82
C ASN A 158 -4.16 -17.23 8.12
N GLN A 159 -2.99 -17.49 8.71
CA GLN A 159 -2.52 -16.79 9.91
C GLN A 159 -2.32 -15.30 9.63
N LYS A 160 -1.72 -14.95 8.48
CA LYS A 160 -1.52 -13.55 8.07
C LYS A 160 -2.83 -12.83 7.81
N LEU A 161 -3.79 -13.51 7.17
CA LEU A 161 -5.14 -12.98 6.95
C LEU A 161 -5.89 -12.75 8.27
N MET A 162 -5.77 -13.68 9.23
CA MET A 162 -6.33 -13.51 10.58
C MET A 162 -5.69 -12.33 11.32
N ALA A 163 -4.36 -12.20 11.28
CA ALA A 163 -3.65 -11.07 11.87
C ALA A 163 -4.07 -9.73 11.23
N PHE A 164 -4.22 -9.73 9.91
CA PHE A 164 -4.75 -8.57 9.19
C PHE A 164 -6.18 -8.22 9.63
N TYR A 165 -7.08 -9.20 9.76
CA TYR A 165 -8.45 -8.95 10.23
C TYR A 165 -8.47 -8.40 11.65
N GLN A 166 -7.64 -8.91 12.56
CA GLN A 166 -7.51 -8.33 13.90
C GLN A 166 -7.05 -6.87 13.85
N ALA A 167 -6.02 -6.56 13.06
CA ALA A 167 -5.54 -5.20 12.91
C ALA A 167 -6.58 -4.27 12.26
N TYR A 168 -7.42 -4.80 11.36
CA TYR A 168 -8.57 -4.09 10.79
C TYR A 168 -9.63 -3.75 11.85
N LEU A 169 -9.92 -4.68 12.77
CA LEU A 169 -10.83 -4.46 13.89
C LEU A 169 -10.26 -3.41 14.86
N ASP A 170 -9.00 -3.55 15.25
CA ASP A 170 -8.30 -2.61 16.16
C ASP A 170 -8.31 -1.19 15.61
N ALA A 171 -8.18 -1.03 14.29
CA ALA A 171 -8.20 0.26 13.63
C ALA A 171 -9.60 0.90 13.57
N ASN A 172 -10.67 0.17 13.93
CA ASN A 172 -12.06 0.61 13.83
C ASN A 172 -12.42 1.17 12.43
N VAL A 173 -12.02 0.46 11.37
CA VAL A 173 -12.20 0.90 9.98
C VAL A 173 -13.68 1.22 9.66
N ILE A 174 -14.62 0.42 10.19
CA ILE A 174 -16.05 0.64 10.00
C ILE A 174 -16.51 2.00 10.56
N GLY A 175 -15.93 2.44 11.68
CA GLY A 175 -16.24 3.71 12.33
C GLY A 175 -15.64 4.95 11.65
N MET A 176 -14.68 4.79 10.74
CA MET A 176 -13.98 5.93 10.12
C MET A 176 -14.88 6.74 9.18
N SER A 177 -14.72 8.06 9.14
CA SER A 177 -15.29 8.86 8.04
C SER A 177 -14.39 8.75 6.81
N LEU A 178 -14.97 8.39 5.65
CA LEU A 178 -14.24 8.13 4.41
C LEU A 178 -14.74 9.03 3.29
N THR A 179 -13.83 9.76 2.65
CA THR A 179 -14.10 10.46 1.39
C THR A 179 -14.25 9.46 0.22
N ASN A 180 -14.65 9.93 -0.96
CA ASN A 180 -14.74 9.06 -2.13
C ASN A 180 -13.38 8.47 -2.54
N SER A 181 -12.30 9.27 -2.44
CA SER A 181 -10.95 8.78 -2.69
C SER A 181 -10.52 7.73 -1.67
N ASP A 182 -10.86 7.92 -0.39
CA ASP A 182 -10.57 6.91 0.64
C ASP A 182 -11.33 5.61 0.38
N LYS A 183 -12.60 5.70 -0.05
CA LYS A 183 -13.38 4.49 -0.38
C LYS A 183 -12.71 3.68 -1.47
N LEU A 184 -12.13 4.31 -2.50
CA LEU A 184 -11.38 3.60 -3.54
C LEU A 184 -10.16 2.89 -2.97
N LEU A 185 -9.41 3.53 -2.07
CA LEU A 185 -8.26 2.92 -1.40
C LEU A 185 -8.69 1.75 -0.50
N TYR A 186 -9.74 1.91 0.28
CA TYR A 186 -10.23 0.91 1.23
C TYR A 186 -10.93 -0.29 0.56
N LYS A 187 -11.32 -0.22 -0.72
CA LYS A 187 -11.76 -1.40 -1.49
C LYS A 187 -10.71 -2.51 -1.50
N ASN A 188 -9.42 -2.17 -1.38
CA ASN A 188 -8.33 -3.15 -1.28
C ASN A 188 -8.39 -4.00 -0.01
N MET A 189 -9.18 -3.63 1.01
CA MET A 189 -9.40 -4.46 2.20
C MET A 189 -10.40 -5.60 1.95
N LEU A 190 -11.27 -5.50 0.93
CA LEU A 190 -12.30 -6.52 0.68
C LEU A 190 -11.71 -7.87 0.24
N PRO A 191 -10.79 -7.94 -0.74
CA PRO A 191 -10.22 -9.22 -1.17
C PRO A 191 -9.64 -10.08 -0.03
N PRO A 192 -8.80 -9.56 0.89
CA PRO A 192 -8.24 -10.38 1.96
C PRO A 192 -9.31 -10.82 2.98
N LEU A 193 -10.29 -9.97 3.29
CA LEU A 193 -11.38 -10.34 4.21
C LEU A 193 -12.28 -11.42 3.60
N ILE A 194 -12.64 -11.28 2.33
CA ILE A 194 -13.43 -12.29 1.60
C ILE A 194 -12.66 -13.61 1.52
N THR A 195 -11.36 -13.56 1.19
CA THR A 195 -10.50 -14.76 1.14
C THR A 195 -10.46 -15.46 2.49
N LEU A 196 -10.32 -14.71 3.59
CA LEU A 196 -10.34 -15.26 4.94
C LEU A 196 -11.68 -15.91 5.28
N TYR A 197 -12.79 -15.27 4.94
CA TYR A 197 -14.12 -15.83 5.18
C TYR A 197 -14.36 -17.11 4.38
N LYS A 198 -14.00 -17.14 3.09
CA LYS A 198 -14.15 -18.31 2.23
C LYS A 198 -13.36 -19.51 2.74
N THR A 199 -12.18 -19.26 3.31
CA THR A 199 -11.33 -20.30 3.90
C THR A 199 -11.72 -20.67 5.34
N ASN A 200 -12.54 -19.86 6.03
CA ASN A 200 -12.96 -20.04 7.42
C ASN A 200 -14.43 -19.65 7.62
N ARG A 201 -15.35 -20.42 7.03
CA ARG A 201 -16.79 -20.09 6.99
C ARG A 201 -17.48 -20.02 8.36
N ASN A 202 -16.85 -20.56 9.41
CA ASN A 202 -17.32 -20.48 10.79
C ASN A 202 -17.21 -19.07 11.39
N LEU A 203 -16.47 -18.14 10.77
CA LEU A 203 -16.35 -16.74 11.19
C LEU A 203 -17.59 -15.92 10.80
N THR A 204 -18.73 -16.18 11.46
CA THR A 204 -20.01 -15.51 11.12
C THR A 204 -19.98 -14.00 11.31
N THR A 205 -19.21 -13.49 12.29
CA THR A 205 -18.98 -12.06 12.50
C THR A 205 -18.24 -11.42 11.32
N LEU A 206 -17.25 -12.12 10.74
CA LEU A 206 -16.48 -11.63 9.60
C LEU A 206 -17.37 -11.38 8.38
N LYS A 207 -18.34 -12.26 8.09
CA LYS A 207 -19.32 -12.02 7.00
C LYS A 207 -20.08 -10.72 7.21
N LYS A 208 -20.54 -10.45 8.44
CA LYS A 208 -21.27 -9.22 8.78
C LYS A 208 -20.39 -7.99 8.60
N ASP A 209 -19.12 -8.07 9.02
CA ASP A 209 -18.17 -6.96 8.89
C ASP A 209 -17.80 -6.68 7.43
N ILE A 210 -17.61 -7.72 6.61
CA ILE A 210 -17.40 -7.58 5.16
C ILE A 210 -18.57 -6.83 4.52
N LEU A 211 -19.81 -7.20 4.84
CA LEU A 211 -21.00 -6.55 4.28
C LEU A 211 -21.16 -5.10 4.76
N LYS A 212 -20.87 -4.81 6.03
CA LYS A 212 -20.83 -3.43 6.55
C LYS A 212 -19.80 -2.58 5.82
N LEU A 213 -18.60 -3.12 5.61
CA LEU A 213 -17.55 -2.45 4.86
C LEU A 213 -17.98 -2.23 3.41
N ALA A 214 -18.48 -3.26 2.73
CA ALA A 214 -18.92 -3.18 1.34
C ALA A 214 -20.01 -2.12 1.13
N LYS A 215 -20.98 -2.03 2.06
CA LYS A 215 -21.99 -0.96 2.07
C LYS A 215 -21.36 0.43 2.20
N LYS A 216 -20.41 0.59 3.13
CA LYS A 216 -19.67 1.85 3.33
C LYS A 216 -18.87 2.26 2.07
N LEU A 217 -18.34 1.27 1.35
CA LEU A 217 -17.56 1.43 0.13
C LEU A 217 -18.39 1.49 -1.16
N LEU A 218 -19.73 1.42 -1.04
CA LEU A 218 -20.69 1.47 -2.15
C LEU A 218 -20.49 0.32 -3.15
N VAL A 219 -20.20 -0.89 -2.66
CA VAL A 219 -20.01 -2.12 -3.45
C VAL A 219 -20.69 -3.34 -2.79
N GLU A 220 -21.78 -3.11 -2.07
CA GLU A 220 -22.46 -4.16 -1.30
C GLU A 220 -23.03 -5.27 -2.20
N LYS A 221 -23.58 -4.91 -3.37
CA LYS A 221 -24.21 -5.85 -4.30
C LYS A 221 -23.18 -6.84 -4.84
N GLU A 222 -22.07 -6.33 -5.36
CA GLU A 222 -20.98 -7.13 -5.94
C GLU A 222 -20.38 -8.06 -4.87
N VAL A 223 -20.20 -7.56 -3.64
CA VAL A 223 -19.66 -8.37 -2.56
C VAL A 223 -20.64 -9.46 -2.11
N LYS A 224 -21.95 -9.18 -2.07
CA LYS A 224 -22.97 -10.20 -1.76
C LYS A 224 -22.92 -11.35 -2.77
N GLU A 225 -22.90 -11.02 -4.06
CA GLU A 225 -22.80 -12.02 -5.14
C GLU A 225 -21.53 -12.89 -4.99
N ILE A 226 -20.37 -12.29 -4.68
CA ILE A 226 -19.11 -13.03 -4.46
C ILE A 226 -19.19 -13.98 -3.24
N LEU A 227 -19.91 -13.57 -2.19
CA LEU A 227 -20.06 -14.36 -0.96
C LEU A 227 -21.11 -15.48 -1.09
N GLU A 228 -21.99 -15.40 -2.08
CA GLU A 228 -23.05 -16.38 -2.35
C GLU A 228 -22.62 -17.42 -3.42
N ASN A 229 -21.79 -17.03 -4.39
CA ASN A 229 -21.39 -17.87 -5.53
C ASN A 229 -20.26 -18.88 -5.25
N ASP A 230 -20.27 -19.57 -4.10
CA ASP A 230 -19.32 -20.68 -3.80
C ASP A 230 -20.01 -21.93 -3.23
#